data_AF-A0A1B7NBP9-F1
#
_entry.id   AF-A0A1B7NBP9-F1
#
_cell.length_a   1.000
_cell.length_b   1.000
_cell.length_c   1.000
_cell.angle_alpha   90.00
_cell.angle_beta   90.00
_cell.angle_gamma   90.00
#
_symmetry.space_group_name_H-M   'P 1'
#
loop_
_entity.id
_entity.type
_entity.pdbx_description
1 polymer ?
#
loop_
_entity_poly.entity_id
_entity_poly.type
_entity_poly.pdbx_seq_one_letter_code
_entity_poly.pdbx_strand_id
1 'polypeptide(L)'
;MSAITMVRLPPELWCHILAFLDVYGLLQVRKTCKALKGMVDNSEILQYIIDLRYFRMIEAVGTYETNVPPVAARRKRLRQHEAAWQRIEYQRKYTVPLTIPGDRDRFTCDVFGAAGRDVIYFVRLPPTLESDPDLVRSWSHSIDVATMIDFTFCPEQDLLIVVASAPDNLTHVDIHLRSLTTNETHPDAAQPILKAFDINCVFLGGLRISGNYICFLCLDTIADDRIIGDCMQMWDWKSENDYQFTLFFEEGVNDYTFLAEDKFLVATCGTIEIYSFADKSKPPQCTSKVSLPSLMDRWVYRPVSEARITACNLVFPYQPSSFFYPSPDDELVVISVSVHPVSVMNETTPHFRFFVARRSAILQLENLYAKTYGQPTSNGPKLLWSTWGPQHTTWFGDWEQSACGFRTARSINITPDHMSNELRRLCIRDFNPHTASNYGVEDTTGWHGSQLVQGELTTEICYPFTEPLGSALSYRETVSEELFDVTETLVDDSRILLLKRDDAGSLQKIDILMF
;
A
#
# COMPACT_ATOMS: atom_id res chain seq x y z
N MET A 1 56.43 12.43 15.68
CA MET A 1 54.96 12.43 15.46
C MET A 1 54.49 10.99 15.58
N SER A 2 53.81 10.67 16.67
CA SER A 2 53.34 9.32 16.98
C SER A 2 52.10 9.01 16.13
N ALA A 3 52.17 7.97 15.31
CA ALA A 3 50.98 7.38 14.70
C ALA A 3 50.13 6.79 15.83
N ILE A 4 49.05 7.47 16.19
CA ILE A 4 48.05 6.95 17.13
C ILE A 4 47.51 5.67 16.50
N THR A 5 47.95 4.53 17.04
CA THR A 5 47.52 3.21 16.63
C THR A 5 46.05 3.10 17.01
N MET A 6 45.16 3.06 16.02
CA MET A 6 43.72 2.80 16.16
C MET A 6 43.38 1.42 16.77
N VAL A 7 44.34 0.74 17.40
CA VAL A 7 44.39 -0.71 17.68
C VAL A 7 44.41 -1.00 19.19
N ARG A 8 43.69 -0.23 20.01
CA ARG A 8 43.58 -0.52 21.45
C ARG A 8 42.23 -1.04 21.92
N LEU A 9 41.21 -1.02 21.07
CA LEU A 9 39.91 -1.61 21.38
C LEU A 9 39.84 -3.04 20.82
N PRO A 10 39.29 -4.00 21.59
CA PRO A 10 38.90 -5.30 21.08
C PRO A 10 37.98 -5.18 19.85
N PRO A 11 38.04 -6.11 18.88
CA PRO A 11 37.18 -6.10 17.69
C PRO A 11 35.69 -6.00 18.01
N GLU A 12 35.24 -6.58 19.11
CA GLU A 12 33.85 -6.58 19.56
C GLU A 12 33.37 -5.16 19.88
N LEU A 13 34.21 -4.36 20.55
CA LEU A 13 33.90 -2.96 20.85
C LEU A 13 33.90 -2.10 19.58
N TRP A 14 34.79 -2.38 18.64
CA TRP A 14 34.75 -1.74 17.33
C TRP A 14 33.45 -2.07 16.59
N CYS A 15 33.06 -3.34 16.54
CA CYS A 15 31.79 -3.74 15.92
C CYS A 15 30.60 -3.05 16.59
N HIS A 16 30.60 -2.93 17.91
CA HIS A 16 29.54 -2.23 18.63
C HIS A 16 29.51 -0.72 18.31
N ILE A 17 30.67 -0.05 18.27
CA ILE A 17 30.77 1.37 17.88
C ILE A 17 30.28 1.57 16.45
N LEU A 18 30.72 0.71 15.52
CA LEU A 18 30.35 0.79 14.13
C LEU A 18 28.85 0.51 13.90
N ALA A 19 28.19 -0.27 14.77
CA ALA A 19 26.76 -0.54 14.68
C ALA A 19 25.88 0.72 14.90
N PHE A 20 26.43 1.81 15.44
CA PHE A 20 25.76 3.10 15.52
C PHE A 20 25.83 3.92 14.21
N LEU A 21 26.60 3.48 13.23
CA LEU A 21 26.67 4.11 11.92
C LEU A 21 25.54 3.60 11.02
N ASP A 22 25.06 4.46 10.12
CA ASP A 22 24.20 4.04 9.03
C ASP A 22 24.98 3.22 7.98
N VAL A 23 24.25 2.64 7.02
CA VAL A 23 24.90 1.79 6.00
C VAL A 23 25.95 2.55 5.21
N TYR A 24 25.72 3.85 4.94
CA TYR A 24 26.66 4.66 4.18
C TYR A 24 27.95 4.87 4.97
N GLY A 25 27.85 5.18 6.26
CA GLY A 25 28.98 5.24 7.18
C GLY A 25 29.75 3.93 7.24
N LEU A 26 29.05 2.79 7.35
CA LEU A 26 29.67 1.46 7.32
C LEU A 26 30.42 1.19 6.01
N LEU A 27 29.82 1.53 4.87
CA LEU A 27 30.46 1.36 3.56
C LEU A 27 31.66 2.30 3.37
N GLN A 28 31.65 3.49 3.97
CA GLN A 28 32.82 4.37 3.98
C GLN A 28 33.93 3.82 4.88
N VAL A 29 33.60 3.37 6.09
CA VAL A 29 34.54 2.72 7.02
C VAL A 29 35.20 1.51 6.34
N ARG A 30 34.42 0.70 5.62
CA ARG A 30 34.91 -0.45 4.84
C ARG A 30 35.98 -0.08 3.81
N LYS A 31 35.99 1.15 3.30
CA LYS A 31 36.96 1.66 2.30
C LYS A 31 38.22 2.28 2.91
N THR A 32 38.28 2.50 4.23
CA THR A 32 39.38 3.23 4.86
C THR A 32 40.67 2.43 4.99
N CYS A 33 40.61 1.22 5.58
CA CYS A 33 41.78 0.36 5.76
C CYS A 33 41.40 -1.13 5.82
N LYS A 34 42.38 -2.02 5.61
CA LYS A 34 42.16 -3.48 5.60
C LYS A 34 41.60 -4.03 6.93
N ALA A 35 42.01 -3.44 8.07
CA ALA A 35 41.55 -3.87 9.39
C ALA A 35 40.06 -3.56 9.58
N LEU A 36 39.64 -2.32 9.29
CA LEU A 36 38.23 -1.90 9.38
C LEU A 36 37.36 -2.59 8.33
N LYS A 37 37.89 -2.80 7.11
CA LYS A 37 37.25 -3.65 6.11
C LYS A 37 36.98 -5.05 6.67
N GLY A 38 37.98 -5.67 7.28
CA GLY A 38 37.85 -6.99 7.90
C GLY A 38 36.82 -7.00 9.05
N MET A 39 36.76 -5.95 9.87
CA MET A 39 35.75 -5.82 10.92
C MET A 39 34.34 -5.73 10.33
N VAL A 40 34.11 -4.90 9.31
CA VAL A 40 32.81 -4.78 8.64
C VAL A 40 32.41 -6.07 7.96
N ASP A 41 33.32 -6.73 7.23
CA ASP A 41 33.03 -7.92 6.43
C ASP A 41 32.80 -9.18 7.27
N ASN A 42 33.51 -9.33 8.39
CA ASN A 42 33.45 -10.55 9.21
C ASN A 42 32.48 -10.43 10.40
N SER A 43 31.91 -9.26 10.64
CA SER A 43 30.97 -9.04 11.73
C SER A 43 29.53 -9.30 11.28
N GLU A 44 28.89 -10.31 11.87
CA GLU A 44 27.51 -10.65 11.54
C GLU A 44 26.54 -9.49 11.81
N ILE A 45 26.75 -8.70 12.86
CA ILE A 45 25.88 -7.54 13.16
C ILE A 45 26.02 -6.42 12.15
N LEU A 46 27.24 -6.12 11.70
CA LEU A 46 27.47 -5.08 10.70
C LEU A 46 26.96 -5.52 9.32
N GLN A 47 27.19 -6.78 8.97
CA GLN A 47 26.64 -7.36 7.74
C GLN A 47 25.12 -7.44 7.77
N TYR A 48 24.52 -7.74 8.91
CA TYR A 48 23.07 -7.77 9.06
C TYR A 48 22.43 -6.38 8.90
N ILE A 49 23.04 -5.32 9.48
CA ILE A 49 22.62 -3.93 9.25
C ILE A 49 22.71 -3.58 7.75
N ILE A 50 23.77 -4.02 7.07
CA ILE A 50 23.93 -3.84 5.62
C ILE A 50 22.84 -4.58 4.85
N ASP A 51 22.55 -5.84 5.19
CA ASP A 51 21.54 -6.65 4.52
C ASP A 51 20.14 -6.07 4.70
N LEU A 52 19.75 -5.64 5.91
CA LEU A 52 18.47 -4.97 6.15
C LEU A 52 18.30 -3.75 5.23
N ARG A 53 19.33 -2.90 5.14
CA ARG A 53 19.27 -1.72 4.27
C ARG A 53 19.29 -2.07 2.78
N TYR A 54 20.06 -3.09 2.40
CA TYR A 54 20.12 -3.59 1.02
C TYR A 54 18.76 -4.10 0.53
N PHE A 55 18.09 -4.91 1.35
CA PHE A 55 16.77 -5.45 1.06
C PHE A 55 15.62 -4.49 1.38
N ARG A 56 15.92 -3.30 1.94
CA ARG A 56 14.92 -2.31 2.38
C ARG A 56 13.93 -2.87 3.39
N MET A 57 14.43 -3.69 4.32
CA MET A 57 13.67 -4.30 5.39
C MET A 57 14.03 -3.67 6.73
N ILE A 58 13.07 -3.68 7.65
CA ILE A 58 13.25 -3.35 9.07
C ILE A 58 13.00 -4.61 9.88
N GLU A 59 13.75 -4.76 10.96
CA GLU A 59 13.51 -5.84 11.92
C GLU A 59 12.33 -5.50 12.82
N ALA A 60 11.42 -6.46 12.95
CA ALA A 60 10.37 -6.42 13.95
C ALA A 60 11.00 -6.45 15.35
N VAL A 61 10.95 -5.34 16.09
CA VAL A 61 11.36 -5.33 17.49
C VAL A 61 10.25 -6.00 18.30
N GLY A 62 10.39 -7.32 18.54
CA GLY A 62 9.46 -8.04 19.41
C GLY A 62 9.51 -7.49 20.84
N THR A 63 8.35 -7.37 21.48
CA THR A 63 8.21 -6.94 22.89
C THR A 63 8.75 -7.95 23.91
N TYR A 64 9.28 -9.09 23.45
CA TYR A 64 9.84 -10.14 24.30
C TYR A 64 11.33 -10.31 24.00
N GLU A 65 12.17 -9.58 24.75
CA GLU A 65 13.64 -9.65 24.70
C GLU A 65 14.21 -11.07 24.96
N THR A 66 13.38 -12.00 25.46
CA THR A 66 13.83 -13.30 25.97
C THR A 66 14.07 -14.38 24.92
N ASN A 67 13.67 -14.20 23.65
CA ASN A 67 13.81 -15.23 22.60
C ASN A 67 14.29 -14.69 21.23
N VAL A 68 15.09 -13.62 21.20
CA VAL A 68 15.63 -13.10 19.93
C VAL A 68 16.69 -14.07 19.38
N PRO A 69 16.53 -14.62 18.16
CA PRO A 69 17.53 -15.50 17.58
C PRO A 69 18.89 -14.81 17.41
N PRO A 70 20.01 -15.57 17.43
CA PRO A 70 21.32 -15.01 17.14
C PRO A 70 21.33 -14.23 15.83
N VAL A 71 22.10 -13.14 15.75
CA VAL A 71 22.17 -12.27 14.55
C VAL A 71 22.44 -13.08 13.28
N ALA A 72 23.32 -14.08 13.33
CA ALA A 72 23.60 -14.95 12.20
C ALA A 72 22.35 -15.71 11.70
N ALA A 73 21.50 -16.19 12.61
CA ALA A 73 20.24 -16.85 12.26
C ALA A 73 19.24 -15.86 11.66
N ARG A 74 19.14 -14.64 12.22
CA ARG A 74 18.28 -13.57 11.67
C ARG A 74 18.71 -13.16 10.26
N ARG A 75 20.00 -12.89 10.07
CA ARG A 75 20.58 -12.58 8.76
C ARG A 75 20.34 -13.68 7.73
N LYS A 76 20.51 -14.95 8.14
CA LYS A 76 20.21 -16.11 7.29
C LYS A 76 18.74 -16.13 6.88
N ARG A 77 17.82 -15.94 7.83
CA ARG A 77 16.36 -15.89 7.56
C ARG A 77 16.00 -14.75 6.60
N LEU A 78 16.53 -13.54 6.82
CA LEU A 78 16.31 -12.40 5.93
C LEU A 78 16.73 -12.72 4.48
N ARG A 79 17.94 -13.26 4.29
CA ARG A 79 18.41 -13.63 2.95
C ARG A 79 17.60 -14.74 2.30
N GLN A 80 17.15 -15.73 3.09
CA GLN A 80 16.30 -16.81 2.59
C GLN A 80 14.93 -16.29 2.16
N HIS A 81 14.31 -15.44 2.98
CA HIS A 81 13.04 -14.79 2.66
C HIS A 81 13.14 -13.96 1.36
N GLU A 82 14.18 -13.14 1.24
CA GLU A 82 14.39 -12.32 0.04
C GLU A 82 14.69 -13.15 -1.21
N ALA A 83 15.45 -14.25 -1.08
CA ALA A 83 15.67 -15.18 -2.18
C ALA A 83 14.37 -15.90 -2.60
N ALA A 84 13.50 -16.24 -1.66
CA ALA A 84 12.20 -16.87 -1.92
C ALA A 84 11.30 -15.95 -2.75
N TRP A 85 11.18 -14.67 -2.37
CA TRP A 85 10.44 -13.66 -3.15
C TRP A 85 11.00 -13.48 -4.56
N GLN A 86 12.33 -13.44 -4.70
CA GLN A 86 13.00 -13.26 -5.99
C GLN A 86 12.80 -14.42 -6.97
N ARG A 87 12.45 -15.62 -6.49
CA ARG A 87 12.24 -16.83 -7.30
C ARG A 87 10.80 -17.31 -7.31
N ILE A 88 9.92 -16.65 -6.55
CA ILE A 88 8.55 -17.10 -6.30
C ILE A 88 8.55 -18.53 -5.71
N GLU A 89 9.45 -18.78 -4.75
CA GLU A 89 9.58 -20.06 -4.04
C GLU A 89 8.90 -19.97 -2.67
N TYR A 90 7.58 -20.12 -2.64
CA TYR A 90 6.86 -20.15 -1.35
C TYR A 90 7.21 -21.43 -0.57
N GLN A 91 7.33 -21.30 0.75
CA GLN A 91 7.69 -22.40 1.64
C GLN A 91 6.48 -23.24 2.05
N ARG A 92 5.29 -22.63 2.11
CA ARG A 92 4.02 -23.32 2.40
C ARG A 92 2.87 -22.69 1.63
N LYS A 93 1.88 -23.52 1.30
CA LYS A 93 0.60 -23.11 0.74
C LYS A 93 -0.52 -23.57 1.68
N TYR A 94 -1.38 -22.65 2.07
CA TYR A 94 -2.62 -22.95 2.79
C TYR A 94 -3.82 -22.65 1.90
N THR A 95 -4.89 -23.42 2.05
CA THR A 95 -6.16 -23.15 1.37
C THR A 95 -7.23 -22.96 2.42
N VAL A 96 -7.85 -21.78 2.44
CA VAL A 96 -9.00 -21.48 3.28
C VAL A 96 -10.24 -21.61 2.39
N PRO A 97 -11.04 -22.70 2.54
CA PRO A 97 -12.31 -22.80 1.86
C PRO A 97 -13.27 -21.80 2.49
N LEU A 98 -13.75 -20.84 1.70
CA LEU A 98 -14.71 -19.86 2.17
C LEU A 98 -16.03 -20.09 1.44
N THR A 99 -17.05 -20.49 2.20
CA THR A 99 -18.44 -20.48 1.74
C THR A 99 -19.15 -19.31 2.39
N ILE A 100 -18.58 -18.11 2.28
CA ILE A 100 -19.18 -16.90 2.83
C ILE A 100 -19.90 -16.19 1.68
N PRO A 101 -21.24 -16.26 1.61
CA PRO A 101 -21.99 -15.50 0.63
C PRO A 101 -21.95 -14.03 1.02
N GLY A 102 -21.18 -13.23 0.27
CA GLY A 102 -21.01 -11.81 0.53
C GLY A 102 -20.41 -11.09 -0.67
N ASP A 103 -20.96 -9.92 -0.99
CA ASP A 103 -20.48 -9.01 -2.04
C ASP A 103 -19.47 -7.98 -1.52
N ARG A 104 -19.34 -7.87 -0.19
CA ARG A 104 -18.39 -6.95 0.47
C ARG A 104 -17.39 -7.71 1.32
N ASP A 105 -16.14 -7.68 0.88
CA ASP A 105 -15.01 -8.24 1.61
C ASP A 105 -13.86 -7.24 1.73
N ARG A 106 -13.10 -7.40 2.81
CA ARG A 106 -11.94 -6.58 3.13
C ARG A 106 -10.84 -7.49 3.67
N PHE A 107 -9.61 -7.20 3.26
CA PHE A 107 -8.44 -7.83 3.81
C PHE A 107 -7.56 -6.76 4.46
N THR A 108 -7.21 -6.95 5.73
CA THR A 108 -6.32 -6.04 6.46
C THR A 108 -5.37 -6.87 7.32
N CYS A 109 -4.08 -6.70 7.07
CA CYS A 109 -2.99 -7.42 7.72
C CYS A 109 -3.15 -8.94 7.66
N ASP A 110 -3.50 -9.61 8.75
CA ASP A 110 -3.72 -11.06 8.81
C ASP A 110 -5.19 -11.45 8.99
N VAL A 111 -6.12 -10.51 8.83
CA VAL A 111 -7.56 -10.77 8.98
C VAL A 111 -8.29 -10.52 7.66
N PHE A 112 -9.03 -11.54 7.23
CA PHE A 112 -10.04 -11.44 6.19
C PHE A 112 -11.40 -11.21 6.83
N GLY A 113 -12.16 -10.23 6.33
CA GLY A 113 -13.53 -9.95 6.76
C GLY A 113 -14.48 -9.95 5.57
N ALA A 114 -15.65 -10.56 5.71
CA ALA A 114 -16.69 -10.57 4.67
C ALA A 114 -18.08 -10.40 5.28
N ALA A 115 -18.87 -9.52 4.70
CA ALA A 115 -20.26 -9.32 5.07
C ALA A 115 -21.14 -10.43 4.48
N GLY A 116 -21.85 -11.15 5.35
CA GLY A 116 -22.94 -12.05 4.99
C GLY A 116 -24.32 -11.37 5.09
N ARG A 117 -25.39 -12.16 5.06
CA ARG A 117 -26.77 -11.64 5.12
C ARG A 117 -27.12 -10.89 6.41
N ASP A 118 -26.64 -11.36 7.56
CA ASP A 118 -27.00 -10.82 8.89
C ASP A 118 -25.78 -10.73 9.85
N VAL A 119 -24.59 -11.00 9.32
CA VAL A 119 -23.36 -11.16 10.10
C VAL A 119 -22.17 -10.71 9.28
N ILE A 120 -21.14 -10.17 9.93
CA ILE A 120 -19.81 -10.06 9.33
C ILE A 120 -18.97 -11.21 9.85
N TYR A 121 -18.39 -11.97 8.92
CA TYR A 121 -17.48 -13.08 9.22
C TYR A 121 -16.04 -12.58 9.18
N PHE A 122 -15.25 -13.03 10.13
CA PHE A 122 -13.82 -12.76 10.17
C PHE A 122 -13.05 -14.07 10.25
N VAL A 123 -11.92 -14.10 9.54
CA VAL A 123 -10.99 -15.21 9.53
C VAL A 123 -9.59 -14.64 9.69
N ARG A 124 -8.91 -15.03 10.77
CA ARG A 124 -7.50 -14.72 10.96
C ARG A 124 -6.64 -15.79 10.30
N LEU A 125 -5.86 -15.36 9.34
CA LEU A 125 -4.94 -16.19 8.58
C LEU A 125 -3.73 -16.60 9.44
N PRO A 126 -3.08 -17.73 9.13
CA PRO A 126 -1.87 -18.14 9.84
C PRO A 126 -0.82 -17.01 9.82
N PRO A 127 -0.31 -16.56 10.99
CA PRO A 127 0.62 -15.46 11.04
C PRO A 127 2.00 -15.89 10.50
N THR A 128 2.46 -17.07 10.88
CA THR A 128 3.84 -17.50 10.60
C THR A 128 3.90 -18.81 9.84
N LEU A 129 5.05 -19.09 9.23
CA LEU A 129 5.32 -20.39 8.63
C LEU A 129 5.21 -21.53 9.63
N GLU A 130 5.50 -21.28 10.92
CA GLU A 130 5.45 -22.28 11.99
C GLU A 130 4.04 -22.48 12.56
N SER A 131 3.08 -21.65 12.14
CA SER A 131 1.70 -21.74 12.61
C SER A 131 1.05 -23.04 12.15
N ASP A 132 0.23 -23.60 13.02
CA ASP A 132 -0.55 -24.80 12.72
C ASP A 132 -1.70 -24.42 11.75
N PRO A 133 -1.78 -25.03 10.55
CA PRO A 133 -2.87 -24.80 9.61
C PRO A 133 -4.26 -25.06 10.20
N ASP A 134 -4.40 -25.94 11.19
CA ASP A 134 -5.69 -26.27 11.80
C ASP A 134 -6.18 -25.18 12.79
N LEU A 135 -5.37 -24.14 13.02
CA LEU A 135 -5.62 -23.07 13.99
C LEU A 135 -6.12 -21.77 13.33
N VAL A 136 -6.70 -21.84 12.13
CA VAL A 136 -7.42 -20.72 11.51
C VAL A 136 -8.54 -20.28 12.45
N ARG A 137 -8.36 -19.12 13.08
CA ARG A 137 -9.34 -18.57 14.03
C ARG A 137 -10.40 -17.81 13.24
N SER A 138 -11.63 -18.31 13.27
CA SER A 138 -12.78 -17.61 12.72
C SER A 138 -13.71 -17.13 13.85
N TRP A 139 -14.37 -16.01 13.61
CA TRP A 139 -15.45 -15.49 14.45
C TRP A 139 -16.42 -14.70 13.58
N SER A 140 -17.57 -14.35 14.13
CA SER A 140 -18.56 -13.53 13.44
C SER A 140 -19.30 -12.62 14.39
N HIS A 141 -19.78 -11.52 13.84
CA HIS A 141 -20.54 -10.51 14.57
C HIS A 141 -21.88 -10.28 13.90
N SER A 142 -22.96 -10.44 14.67
CA SER A 142 -24.31 -10.09 14.22
C SER A 142 -24.43 -8.59 14.06
N ILE A 143 -24.87 -8.16 12.88
CA ILE A 143 -25.05 -6.77 12.49
C ILE A 143 -26.36 -6.67 11.71
N ASP A 144 -27.07 -5.55 11.86
CA ASP A 144 -28.20 -5.24 11.00
C ASP A 144 -27.68 -4.84 9.61
N VAL A 145 -27.58 -5.82 8.71
CA VAL A 145 -27.04 -5.61 7.37
C VAL A 145 -28.03 -4.82 6.49
N ALA A 146 -29.32 -4.77 6.85
CA ALA A 146 -30.31 -4.00 6.09
C ALA A 146 -30.01 -2.49 6.10
N THR A 147 -29.35 -2.01 7.15
CA THR A 147 -28.91 -0.61 7.29
C THR A 147 -27.43 -0.43 7.02
N MET A 148 -26.64 -1.51 6.91
CA MET A 148 -25.19 -1.43 6.71
C MET A 148 -24.81 -1.01 5.29
N ILE A 149 -24.08 0.10 5.18
CA ILE A 149 -23.57 0.69 3.94
C ILE A 149 -22.19 0.13 3.60
N ASP A 150 -21.29 0.01 4.58
CA ASP A 150 -19.95 -0.58 4.40
C ASP A 150 -19.33 -0.92 5.77
N PHE A 151 -18.18 -1.60 5.76
CA PHE A 151 -17.37 -1.83 6.94
C PHE A 151 -15.88 -1.81 6.60
N THR A 152 -15.07 -1.51 7.61
CA THR A 152 -13.61 -1.69 7.58
C THR A 152 -13.12 -2.04 8.98
N PHE A 153 -11.89 -2.50 9.12
CA PHE A 153 -11.35 -2.89 10.41
C PHE A 153 -9.82 -2.73 10.45
N CYS A 154 -9.28 -2.61 11.66
CA CYS A 154 -7.85 -2.53 11.96
C CYS A 154 -7.55 -3.49 13.12
N PRO A 155 -7.04 -4.70 12.83
CA PRO A 155 -6.74 -5.71 13.86
C PRO A 155 -5.74 -5.23 14.91
N GLU A 156 -4.82 -4.34 14.53
CA GLU A 156 -3.76 -3.79 15.41
C GLU A 156 -4.34 -2.98 16.56
N GLN A 157 -5.47 -2.32 16.30
CA GLN A 157 -6.15 -1.49 17.27
C GLN A 157 -7.38 -2.18 17.86
N ASP A 158 -7.65 -3.44 17.50
CA ASP A 158 -8.92 -4.11 17.79
C ASP A 158 -10.14 -3.29 17.34
N LEU A 159 -10.04 -2.57 16.21
CA LEU A 159 -11.09 -1.65 15.74
C LEU A 159 -11.90 -2.26 14.59
N LEU A 160 -13.22 -2.26 14.72
CA LEU A 160 -14.20 -2.53 13.68
C LEU A 160 -15.05 -1.27 13.47
N ILE A 161 -15.10 -0.80 12.22
CA ILE A 161 -15.94 0.31 11.82
C ILE A 161 -17.08 -0.24 10.97
N VAL A 162 -18.31 0.07 11.38
CA VAL A 162 -19.52 -0.27 10.63
C VAL A 162 -20.23 1.03 10.25
N VAL A 163 -20.41 1.24 8.95
CA VAL A 163 -21.13 2.39 8.42
C VAL A 163 -22.56 1.96 8.15
N ALA A 164 -23.53 2.67 8.71
CA ALA A 164 -24.94 2.36 8.55
C ALA A 164 -25.79 3.61 8.31
N SER A 165 -26.92 3.45 7.61
CA SER A 165 -27.95 4.49 7.52
C SER A 165 -28.55 4.75 8.91
N ALA A 166 -28.72 6.03 9.26
CA ALA A 166 -29.32 6.38 10.54
C ALA A 166 -30.80 5.93 10.59
N PRO A 167 -31.30 5.40 11.73
CA PRO A 167 -32.65 4.84 11.83
C PRO A 167 -33.76 5.83 11.52
N ASP A 168 -33.55 7.09 11.91
CA ASP A 168 -34.57 8.14 11.84
C ASP A 168 -34.48 8.99 10.56
N ASN A 169 -33.38 8.85 9.81
CA ASN A 169 -33.16 9.62 8.59
C ASN A 169 -32.24 8.88 7.60
N LEU A 170 -32.80 8.41 6.48
CA LEU A 170 -32.06 7.71 5.43
C LEU A 170 -30.97 8.59 4.77
N THR A 171 -30.99 9.90 4.99
CA THR A 171 -29.99 10.84 4.49
C THR A 171 -28.76 10.97 5.40
N HIS A 172 -28.81 10.40 6.60
CA HIS A 172 -27.72 10.47 7.58
C HIS A 172 -26.98 9.14 7.65
N VAL A 173 -25.67 9.24 7.83
CA VAL A 173 -24.78 8.08 7.93
C VAL A 173 -24.11 8.07 9.30
N ASP A 174 -24.29 6.97 10.00
CA ASP A 174 -23.68 6.69 11.30
C ASP A 174 -22.46 5.79 11.11
N ILE A 175 -21.31 6.22 11.65
CA ILE A 175 -20.07 5.46 11.65
C ILE A 175 -19.87 4.89 13.05
N HIS A 176 -20.23 3.62 13.24
CA HIS A 176 -20.12 2.94 14.53
C HIS A 176 -18.70 2.46 14.78
N LEU A 177 -18.14 2.80 15.94
CA LEU A 177 -16.80 2.39 16.38
C LEU A 177 -16.91 1.25 17.40
N ARG A 178 -16.51 0.06 17.00
CA ARG A 178 -16.66 -1.18 17.78
C ARG A 178 -15.34 -1.91 17.95
N SER A 179 -15.24 -2.75 18.96
CA SER A 179 -14.15 -3.70 19.09
C SER A 179 -14.28 -4.81 18.05
N LEU A 180 -13.19 -5.10 17.32
CA LEU A 180 -13.15 -6.16 16.31
C LEU A 180 -13.31 -7.55 16.95
N THR A 181 -12.83 -7.74 18.18
CA THR A 181 -12.93 -9.01 18.89
C THR A 181 -14.25 -9.21 19.60
N THR A 182 -14.83 -8.16 20.20
CA THR A 182 -16.02 -8.28 21.06
C THR A 182 -17.31 -7.71 20.46
N ASN A 183 -17.23 -6.87 19.42
CA ASN A 183 -18.35 -6.12 18.84
C ASN A 183 -19.03 -5.13 19.80
N GLU A 184 -18.45 -4.90 20.99
CA GLU A 184 -18.88 -3.85 21.91
C GLU A 184 -18.34 -2.48 21.45
N THR A 185 -18.82 -1.39 22.05
CA THR A 185 -18.25 -0.07 21.81
C THR A 185 -16.74 -0.10 22.05
N HIS A 186 -15.98 0.47 21.11
CA HIS A 186 -14.52 0.46 21.22
C HIS A 186 -14.05 1.27 22.45
N PRO A 187 -13.22 0.71 23.34
CA PRO A 187 -12.84 1.36 24.60
C PRO A 187 -12.03 2.65 24.41
N ASP A 188 -11.17 2.71 23.39
CA ASP A 188 -10.39 3.92 23.08
C ASP A 188 -11.18 5.00 22.30
N ALA A 189 -12.41 4.72 21.89
CA ALA A 189 -13.15 5.68 21.07
C ALA A 189 -13.66 6.83 21.95
N ALA A 190 -13.35 8.06 21.55
CA ALA A 190 -13.86 9.25 22.23
C ALA A 190 -15.40 9.32 22.16
N GLN A 191 -15.97 8.81 21.07
CA GLN A 191 -17.41 8.70 20.87
C GLN A 191 -17.74 7.33 20.23
N PRO A 192 -18.85 6.66 20.63
CA PRO A 192 -19.21 5.35 20.08
C PRO A 192 -19.67 5.41 18.62
N ILE A 193 -20.13 6.57 18.17
CA ILE A 193 -20.67 6.80 16.83
C ILE A 193 -20.16 8.15 16.36
N LEU A 194 -19.47 8.17 15.22
CA LEU A 194 -19.16 9.42 14.52
C LEU A 194 -20.31 9.72 13.56
N LYS A 195 -20.82 10.95 13.62
CA LYS A 195 -21.89 11.41 12.73
C LYS A 195 -21.26 12.03 11.49
N ALA A 196 -21.45 11.38 10.34
CA ALA A 196 -21.14 12.03 9.06
C ALA A 196 -22.13 13.18 8.85
N PHE A 197 -21.69 14.28 8.24
CA PHE A 197 -22.55 15.45 8.00
C PHE A 197 -23.80 15.09 7.16
N ASP A 198 -24.86 15.90 7.30
CA ASP A 198 -26.13 15.87 6.54
C ASP A 198 -25.92 16.01 5.04
N ILE A 199 -25.38 14.97 4.43
CA ILE A 199 -25.07 14.92 3.02
C ILE A 199 -25.80 13.72 2.45
N ASN A 200 -26.71 13.99 1.52
CA ASN A 200 -27.23 12.97 0.64
C ASN A 200 -26.09 12.53 -0.28
N CYS A 201 -25.37 11.50 0.15
CA CYS A 201 -24.35 10.87 -0.67
C CYS A 201 -25.01 9.81 -1.55
N VAL A 202 -24.71 9.86 -2.85
CA VAL A 202 -25.24 8.88 -3.80
C VAL A 202 -24.37 7.60 -3.78
N PHE A 203 -23.05 7.72 -3.60
CA PHE A 203 -22.11 6.60 -3.61
C PHE A 203 -20.99 6.72 -2.59
N LEU A 204 -20.67 5.61 -1.93
CA LEU A 204 -19.50 5.50 -1.08
C LEU A 204 -18.21 5.43 -1.91
N GLY A 205 -17.31 6.40 -1.75
CA GLY A 205 -16.00 6.43 -2.42
C GLY A 205 -14.91 5.67 -1.66
N GLY A 206 -15.06 5.50 -0.34
CA GLY A 206 -14.17 4.63 0.43
C GLY A 206 -14.08 4.98 1.91
N LEU A 207 -13.73 3.98 2.72
CA LEU A 207 -13.56 4.08 4.16
C LEU A 207 -12.17 3.53 4.54
N ARG A 208 -11.32 4.35 5.17
CA ARG A 208 -9.96 3.96 5.55
C ARG A 208 -9.63 4.33 6.99
N ILE A 209 -8.84 3.48 7.63
CA ILE A 209 -8.21 3.72 8.93
C ILE A 209 -6.73 4.02 8.69
N SER A 210 -6.22 5.07 9.32
CA SER A 210 -4.82 5.43 9.30
C SER A 210 -4.42 6.04 10.64
N GLY A 211 -3.67 5.30 11.46
CA GLY A 211 -3.36 5.82 12.78
C GLY A 211 -4.62 5.97 13.65
N ASN A 212 -4.71 7.13 14.29
CA ASN A 212 -5.89 7.57 15.01
C ASN A 212 -6.93 8.24 14.11
N TYR A 213 -6.76 8.20 12.79
CA TYR A 213 -7.64 8.88 11.85
C TYR A 213 -8.54 7.89 11.12
N ILE A 214 -9.83 8.22 11.06
CA ILE A 214 -10.82 7.58 10.21
C ILE A 214 -11.11 8.56 9.08
N CYS A 215 -11.05 8.08 7.85
CA CYS A 215 -11.36 8.87 6.67
C CYS A 215 -12.52 8.23 5.90
N PHE A 216 -13.47 9.06 5.51
CA PHE A 216 -14.68 8.69 4.81
C PHE A 216 -14.84 9.55 3.56
N LEU A 217 -14.76 8.93 2.40
CA LEU A 217 -14.94 9.57 1.10
C LEU A 217 -16.36 9.30 0.59
N CYS A 218 -17.08 10.39 0.34
CA CYS A 218 -18.41 10.41 -0.25
C CYS A 218 -18.30 10.96 -1.67
N LEU A 219 -18.86 10.25 -2.64
CA LEU A 219 -18.92 10.68 -4.04
C LEU A 219 -20.30 11.24 -4.37
N ASP A 220 -20.34 12.16 -5.33
CA ASP A 220 -21.55 12.78 -5.89
C ASP A 220 -22.48 13.34 -4.78
N THR A 221 -21.90 14.09 -3.85
CA THR A 221 -22.62 14.64 -2.69
C THR A 221 -23.59 15.74 -3.08
N ILE A 222 -24.79 15.67 -2.51
CA ILE A 222 -25.88 16.64 -2.70
C ILE A 222 -26.22 17.28 -1.35
N ALA A 223 -26.22 18.61 -1.28
CA ALA A 223 -26.86 19.33 -0.18
C ALA A 223 -27.74 20.46 -0.72
N ASP A 224 -28.87 20.72 -0.06
CA ASP A 224 -29.88 21.73 -0.45
C ASP A 224 -30.29 21.65 -1.93
N ASP A 225 -30.53 20.43 -2.43
CA ASP A 225 -30.86 20.12 -3.83
C ASP A 225 -29.81 20.59 -4.86
N ARG A 226 -28.56 20.78 -4.43
CA ARG A 226 -27.42 21.12 -5.30
C ARG A 226 -26.31 20.08 -5.19
N ILE A 227 -25.76 19.70 -6.34
CA ILE A 227 -24.58 18.84 -6.42
C ILE A 227 -23.37 19.67 -5.95
N ILE A 228 -22.71 19.23 -4.89
CA ILE A 228 -21.53 19.88 -4.31
C ILE A 228 -20.23 19.26 -4.88
N GLY A 229 -20.31 18.02 -5.38
CA GLY A 229 -19.16 17.26 -5.88
C GLY A 229 -18.78 16.16 -4.90
N ASP A 230 -17.51 15.82 -4.78
CA ASP A 230 -17.07 14.78 -3.83
C ASP A 230 -16.64 15.43 -2.51
N CYS A 231 -16.81 14.72 -1.40
CA CYS A 231 -16.35 15.21 -0.10
C CYS A 231 -15.59 14.13 0.67
N MET A 232 -14.52 14.54 1.34
CA MET A 232 -13.74 13.69 2.22
C MET A 232 -13.85 14.22 3.64
N GLN A 233 -14.34 13.39 4.54
CA GLN A 233 -14.45 13.68 5.97
C GLN A 233 -13.41 12.87 6.73
N MET A 234 -12.78 13.51 7.72
CA MET A 234 -11.78 12.85 8.55
C MET A 234 -12.01 13.18 10.02
N TRP A 235 -11.80 12.19 10.89
CA TRP A 235 -11.90 12.32 12.35
C TRP A 235 -10.68 11.73 13.03
N ASP A 236 -10.21 12.39 14.09
CA ASP A 236 -9.34 11.79 15.11
C ASP A 236 -10.21 11.04 16.13
N TRP A 237 -10.43 9.74 15.90
CA TRP A 237 -11.48 8.97 16.58
C TRP A 237 -11.21 8.68 18.05
N LYS A 238 -9.96 8.86 18.51
CA LYS A 238 -9.55 8.73 19.91
C LYS A 238 -9.53 10.06 20.66
N SER A 239 -9.63 11.19 19.97
CA SER A 239 -9.44 12.50 20.57
C SER A 239 -10.75 13.08 21.08
N GLU A 240 -10.80 13.45 22.36
CA GLU A 240 -11.91 14.20 22.95
C GLU A 240 -12.02 15.65 22.44
N ASN A 241 -10.99 16.14 21.75
CA ASN A 241 -10.99 17.51 21.19
C ASN A 241 -11.71 17.60 19.83
N ASP A 242 -12.38 16.52 19.39
CA ASP A 242 -13.16 16.43 18.16
C ASP A 242 -12.42 17.00 16.93
N TYR A 243 -11.13 16.68 16.77
CA TYR A 243 -10.40 17.11 15.58
C TYR A 243 -11.00 16.40 14.35
N GLN A 244 -11.75 17.17 13.58
CA GLN A 244 -12.41 16.72 12.36
C GLN A 244 -12.38 17.81 11.31
N PHE A 245 -12.41 17.40 10.05
CA PHE A 245 -12.57 18.33 8.93
C PHE A 245 -13.31 17.69 7.77
N THR A 246 -13.76 18.54 6.85
CA THR A 246 -14.32 18.13 5.57
C THR A 246 -13.63 18.90 4.46
N LEU A 247 -13.19 18.17 3.44
CA LEU A 247 -12.71 18.73 2.18
C LEU A 247 -13.73 18.46 1.08
N PHE A 248 -13.93 19.43 0.21
CA PHE A 248 -14.85 19.36 -0.93
C PHE A 248 -14.06 19.45 -2.23
N PHE A 249 -14.44 18.64 -3.20
CA PHE A 249 -13.75 18.47 -4.47
C PHE A 249 -14.76 18.59 -5.62
N GLU A 250 -14.82 19.78 -6.22
CA GLU A 250 -15.72 20.07 -7.36
C GLU A 250 -15.35 19.26 -8.61
N GLU A 251 -14.06 18.98 -8.82
CA GLU A 251 -13.55 18.21 -9.97
C GLU A 251 -13.63 16.68 -9.77
N GLY A 252 -14.14 16.23 -8.62
CA GLY A 252 -14.20 14.82 -8.23
C GLY A 252 -12.89 14.22 -7.74
N VAL A 253 -12.98 13.14 -6.98
CA VAL A 253 -11.89 12.38 -6.36
C VAL A 253 -11.90 10.97 -6.92
N ASN A 254 -10.74 10.53 -7.41
CA ASN A 254 -10.53 9.15 -7.81
C ASN A 254 -10.22 8.29 -6.59
N ASP A 255 -9.28 8.72 -5.76
CA ASP A 255 -8.87 8.01 -4.54
C ASP A 255 -7.95 8.87 -3.66
N TYR A 256 -7.63 8.41 -2.47
CA TYR A 256 -6.71 9.03 -1.53
C TYR A 256 -5.85 8.01 -0.78
N THR A 257 -4.70 8.46 -0.28
CA THR A 257 -3.86 7.64 0.61
C THR A 257 -3.04 8.49 1.56
N PHE A 258 -2.67 7.95 2.72
CA PHE A 258 -1.78 8.65 3.64
C PHE A 258 -0.32 8.52 3.17
N LEU A 259 0.39 9.64 3.18
CA LEU A 259 1.81 9.72 2.87
C LEU A 259 2.68 9.90 4.11
N ALA A 260 2.10 10.26 5.24
CA ALA A 260 2.73 10.39 6.56
C ALA A 260 1.63 10.45 7.64
N GLU A 261 2.02 10.53 8.91
CA GLU A 261 1.09 10.71 10.03
C GLU A 261 0.24 12.00 9.92
N ASP A 262 0.76 13.02 9.23
CA ASP A 262 0.18 14.35 9.11
C ASP A 262 -0.02 14.79 7.63
N LYS A 263 0.08 13.84 6.69
CA LYS A 263 -0.06 14.11 5.26
C LYS A 263 -0.81 13.02 4.52
N PHE A 264 -1.61 13.43 3.55
CA PHE A 264 -2.27 12.54 2.61
C PHE A 264 -2.22 13.09 1.19
N LEU A 265 -2.32 12.18 0.24
CA LEU A 265 -2.43 12.41 -1.18
C LEU A 265 -3.88 12.21 -1.61
N VAL A 266 -4.38 13.10 -2.44
CA VAL A 266 -5.67 12.98 -3.13
C VAL A 266 -5.40 12.96 -4.63
N ALA A 267 -5.89 11.93 -5.31
CA ALA A 267 -5.91 11.87 -6.76
C ALA A 267 -7.30 12.34 -7.25
N THR A 268 -7.34 13.37 -8.08
CA THR A 268 -8.56 13.91 -8.69
C THR A 268 -8.61 13.62 -10.19
N CYS A 269 -9.65 14.09 -10.89
CA CYS A 269 -9.77 14.00 -12.35
C CYS A 269 -8.72 14.84 -13.10
N GLY A 270 -7.47 14.37 -13.14
CA GLY A 270 -6.38 15.00 -13.88
C GLY A 270 -5.29 15.65 -13.02
N THR A 271 -5.41 15.59 -11.69
CA THR A 271 -4.38 16.13 -10.79
C THR A 271 -4.15 15.26 -9.58
N ILE A 272 -3.02 15.50 -8.93
CA ILE A 272 -2.67 14.93 -7.64
C ILE A 272 -2.34 16.07 -6.71
N GLU A 273 -2.94 16.03 -5.53
CA GLU A 273 -2.81 17.04 -4.51
C GLU A 273 -2.27 16.41 -3.23
N ILE A 274 -1.28 17.06 -2.62
CA ILE A 274 -0.76 16.66 -1.32
C ILE A 274 -1.29 17.65 -0.30
N TYR A 275 -1.89 17.13 0.75
CA TYR A 275 -2.41 17.91 1.87
C TYR A 275 -1.62 17.60 3.12
N SER A 276 -1.40 18.63 3.94
CA SER A 276 -0.85 18.51 5.29
C SER A 276 -1.84 19.06 6.30
N PHE A 277 -1.96 18.34 7.41
CA PHE A 277 -2.76 18.72 8.57
C PHE A 277 -1.94 18.73 9.86
N ALA A 278 -0.63 18.98 9.73
CA ALA A 278 0.31 19.10 10.86
C ALA A 278 -0.15 20.16 11.89
N ASP A 279 -0.72 21.26 11.40
CA ASP A 279 -1.36 22.28 12.24
C ASP A 279 -2.85 21.96 12.42
N LYS A 280 -3.15 21.16 13.45
CA LYS A 280 -4.53 20.79 13.82
C LYS A 280 -5.43 21.98 14.20
N SER A 281 -4.88 23.20 14.34
CA SER A 281 -5.71 24.41 14.56
C SER A 281 -6.37 24.93 13.27
N LYS A 282 -5.99 24.38 12.12
CA LYS A 282 -6.45 24.80 10.79
C LYS A 282 -7.00 23.60 10.02
N PRO A 283 -7.85 23.84 9.01
CA PRO A 283 -8.18 22.81 8.05
C PRO A 283 -6.91 22.37 7.29
N PRO A 284 -6.88 21.14 6.74
CA PRO A 284 -5.77 20.67 5.93
C PRO A 284 -5.42 21.67 4.83
N GLN A 285 -4.13 21.93 4.68
CA GLN A 285 -3.61 22.83 3.66
C GLN A 285 -3.04 22.01 2.52
N CYS A 286 -3.45 22.32 1.29
CA CYS A 286 -2.78 21.78 0.11
C CYS A 286 -1.34 22.32 0.10
N THR A 287 -0.35 21.44 0.11
CA THR A 287 1.09 21.75 0.11
C THR A 287 1.74 21.55 -1.25
N SER A 288 1.10 20.80 -2.15
CA SER A 288 1.54 20.65 -3.54
C SER A 288 0.38 20.24 -4.44
N LYS A 289 0.37 20.75 -5.67
CA LYS A 289 -0.56 20.34 -6.72
C LYS A 289 0.20 20.05 -8.00
N VAL A 290 0.03 18.83 -8.53
CA VAL A 290 0.71 18.35 -9.73
C VAL A 290 -0.30 17.81 -10.74
N SER A 291 -0.03 17.97 -12.03
CA SER A 291 -0.92 17.48 -13.09
C SER A 291 -0.58 16.04 -13.46
N LEU A 292 -1.61 15.26 -13.80
CA LEU A 292 -1.47 14.02 -14.57
C LEU A 292 -1.09 14.34 -16.03
N PRO A 293 -0.66 13.34 -16.83
CA PRO A 293 -0.33 13.58 -18.23
C PRO A 293 -1.53 14.14 -19.00
N SER A 294 -1.27 15.07 -19.91
CA SER A 294 -2.32 15.67 -20.74
C SER A 294 -2.96 14.62 -21.65
N LEU A 295 -4.27 14.74 -21.86
CA LEU A 295 -5.06 13.83 -22.70
C LEU A 295 -5.31 14.44 -24.08
N MET A 296 -5.50 13.59 -25.09
CA MET A 296 -5.92 14.00 -26.43
C MET A 296 -7.33 14.63 -26.39
N ASP A 297 -7.67 15.40 -27.43
CA ASP A 297 -9.00 16.01 -27.53
C ASP A 297 -10.11 14.94 -27.41
N ARG A 298 -11.19 15.28 -26.69
CA ARG A 298 -12.30 14.39 -26.36
C ARG A 298 -11.95 13.20 -25.46
N TRP A 299 -10.91 13.29 -24.65
CA TRP A 299 -10.62 12.34 -23.58
C TRP A 299 -10.62 13.02 -22.22
N VAL A 300 -11.15 12.33 -21.21
CA VAL A 300 -11.25 12.82 -19.83
C VAL A 300 -10.82 11.75 -18.84
N TYR A 301 -10.20 12.20 -17.75
CA TYR A 301 -10.09 11.39 -16.55
C TYR A 301 -11.47 11.24 -15.91
N ARG A 302 -11.78 10.07 -15.37
CA ARG A 302 -12.96 9.86 -14.55
C ARG A 302 -12.60 9.23 -13.21
N PRO A 303 -13.47 9.35 -12.20
CA PRO A 303 -13.40 8.54 -11.00
C PRO A 303 -13.45 7.06 -11.38
N VAL A 304 -12.60 6.27 -10.71
CA VAL A 304 -12.67 4.81 -10.78
C VAL A 304 -13.55 4.39 -9.62
N SER A 305 -14.74 3.85 -9.90
CA SER A 305 -15.68 3.38 -8.87
C SER A 305 -15.09 2.29 -7.95
N GLU A 306 -13.97 1.68 -8.37
CA GLU A 306 -13.25 0.61 -7.67
C GLU A 306 -11.75 0.94 -7.50
N ALA A 307 -11.34 2.20 -7.49
CA ALA A 307 -9.93 2.52 -7.24
C ALA A 307 -9.50 1.99 -5.86
N ARG A 308 -8.48 1.12 -5.88
CA ARG A 308 -7.76 0.66 -4.71
C ARG A 308 -6.32 1.16 -4.80
N ILE A 309 -6.03 2.39 -4.37
CA ILE A 309 -4.67 2.78 -3.98
C ILE A 309 -4.30 1.82 -2.86
N THR A 310 -3.52 0.81 -3.22
CA THR A 310 -2.96 -0.15 -2.28
C THR A 310 -1.68 0.47 -1.77
N ALA A 311 -1.79 1.32 -0.74
CA ALA A 311 -0.66 1.66 0.11
C ALA A 311 -0.81 0.83 1.38
N CYS A 312 0.25 0.15 1.80
CA CYS A 312 0.30 -0.43 3.13
C CYS A 312 0.28 0.73 4.13
N ASN A 313 -0.88 0.99 4.75
CA ASN A 313 -1.00 2.00 5.80
C ASN A 313 -0.33 1.49 7.10
N LEU A 314 0.98 1.35 7.09
CA LEU A 314 1.77 1.04 8.29
C LEU A 314 2.02 2.33 9.08
N VAL A 315 0.95 2.96 9.56
CA VAL A 315 1.08 4.05 10.56
C VAL A 315 1.27 3.47 11.96
N PHE A 316 0.84 2.23 12.19
CA PHE A 316 1.19 1.50 13.41
C PHE A 316 2.33 0.51 13.15
N PRO A 317 3.20 0.28 14.14
CA PRO A 317 4.01 -0.92 14.17
C PRO A 317 3.06 -2.11 14.30
N TYR A 318 2.56 -2.60 13.17
CA TYR A 318 2.05 -3.96 13.06
C TYR A 318 3.08 -4.85 13.74
N GLN A 319 2.67 -5.69 14.71
CA GLN A 319 3.54 -6.76 15.16
C GLN A 319 3.64 -7.70 13.97
N PRO A 320 4.73 -7.64 13.18
CA PRO A 320 4.74 -8.32 11.92
C PRO A 320 4.70 -9.80 12.25
N SER A 321 3.86 -10.51 11.51
CA SER A 321 3.82 -11.95 11.61
C SER A 321 5.14 -12.55 11.08
N SER A 322 5.95 -11.74 10.43
CA SER A 322 7.35 -11.96 10.06
C SER A 322 8.35 -11.33 11.04
N PHE A 323 9.59 -11.83 11.06
CA PHE A 323 10.71 -11.17 11.76
C PHE A 323 11.14 -9.87 11.08
N PHE A 324 10.72 -9.63 9.84
CA PHE A 324 11.12 -8.52 9.01
C PHE A 324 9.93 -7.99 8.22
N TYR A 325 9.86 -6.68 8.02
CA TYR A 325 8.85 -6.05 7.19
C TYR A 325 9.49 -4.95 6.31
N PRO A 326 8.89 -4.60 5.17
CA PRO A 326 9.39 -3.53 4.32
C PRO A 326 9.51 -2.20 5.07
N SER A 327 10.59 -1.47 4.81
CA SER A 327 10.82 -0.14 5.38
C SER A 327 9.78 0.86 4.85
N PRO A 328 9.12 1.65 5.73
CA PRO A 328 8.11 2.59 5.30
C PRO A 328 8.66 3.87 4.65
N ASP A 329 9.98 4.09 4.75
CA ASP A 329 10.64 5.34 4.33
C ASP A 329 10.44 5.69 2.85
N ASP A 330 10.23 4.68 2.00
CA ASP A 330 10.21 4.87 0.54
C ASP A 330 9.35 3.85 -0.22
N GLU A 331 8.25 3.41 0.40
CA GLU A 331 7.30 2.46 -0.20
C GLU A 331 6.75 2.93 -1.56
N LEU A 332 6.20 1.99 -2.32
CA LEU A 332 5.48 2.30 -3.54
C LEU A 332 4.10 2.89 -3.21
N VAL A 333 3.75 3.93 -3.94
CA VAL A 333 2.39 4.45 -4.05
C VAL A 333 1.88 4.06 -5.43
N VAL A 334 0.81 3.27 -5.46
CA VAL A 334 0.12 2.86 -6.68
C VAL A 334 -1.08 3.75 -6.89
N ILE A 335 -1.14 4.48 -8.00
CA ILE A 335 -2.26 5.38 -8.32
C ILE A 335 -2.95 4.85 -9.56
N SER A 336 -4.22 4.49 -9.41
CA SER A 336 -5.09 4.03 -10.48
C SER A 336 -5.83 5.20 -11.12
N VAL A 337 -5.89 5.22 -12.44
CA VAL A 337 -6.59 6.22 -13.23
C VAL A 337 -7.41 5.57 -14.33
N SER A 338 -8.65 6.01 -14.52
CA SER A 338 -9.45 5.66 -15.68
C SER A 338 -9.52 6.83 -16.64
N VAL A 339 -9.42 6.50 -17.92
CA VAL A 339 -9.46 7.47 -19.01
C VAL A 339 -10.54 7.04 -19.99
N HIS A 340 -11.44 7.97 -20.30
CA HIS A 340 -12.64 7.73 -21.10
C HIS A 340 -12.78 8.73 -22.25
N PRO A 341 -13.28 8.31 -23.43
CA PRO A 341 -13.66 9.25 -24.46
C PRO A 341 -14.93 10.02 -24.04
N VAL A 342 -15.03 11.27 -24.46
CA VAL A 342 -16.17 12.17 -24.17
C VAL A 342 -17.41 11.78 -24.99
N SER A 343 -17.26 11.05 -26.10
CA SER A 343 -18.36 10.71 -27.01
C SER A 343 -19.04 9.37 -26.68
N VAL A 344 -20.34 9.49 -26.35
CA VAL A 344 -21.43 8.50 -26.28
C VAL A 344 -21.41 7.53 -25.09
N MET A 345 -22.52 7.62 -24.34
CA MET A 345 -22.99 6.76 -23.24
C MET A 345 -23.04 5.25 -23.52
N ASN A 346 -22.62 4.79 -24.70
CA ASN A 346 -22.73 3.39 -25.13
C ASN A 346 -21.36 2.90 -25.61
N GLU A 347 -20.76 2.00 -24.82
CA GLU A 347 -19.75 1.01 -25.24
C GLU A 347 -18.40 1.52 -25.76
N THR A 348 -17.62 2.20 -24.90
CA THR A 348 -16.15 2.09 -25.00
C THR A 348 -15.59 1.56 -23.69
N THR A 349 -14.80 0.50 -23.78
CA THR A 349 -14.12 -0.10 -22.64
C THR A 349 -13.21 0.97 -22.01
N PRO A 350 -13.37 1.32 -20.72
CA PRO A 350 -12.44 2.22 -20.04
C PRO A 350 -10.99 1.80 -20.26
N HIS A 351 -10.12 2.78 -20.55
CA HIS A 351 -8.68 2.55 -20.47
C HIS A 351 -8.26 2.72 -19.02
N PHE A 352 -8.29 1.62 -18.28
CA PHE A 352 -7.67 1.58 -16.96
C PHE A 352 -6.16 1.58 -17.12
N ARG A 353 -5.52 2.49 -16.41
CA ARG A 353 -4.07 2.56 -16.27
C ARG A 353 -3.78 2.74 -14.79
N PHE A 354 -2.61 2.32 -14.39
CA PHE A 354 -2.08 2.72 -13.11
C PHE A 354 -0.62 3.10 -13.28
N PHE A 355 -0.09 3.85 -12.33
CA PHE A 355 1.33 4.05 -12.25
C PHE A 355 1.81 3.89 -10.83
N VAL A 356 3.06 3.47 -10.71
CA VAL A 356 3.75 3.36 -9.44
C VAL A 356 4.74 4.50 -9.31
N ALA A 357 4.79 5.09 -8.13
CA ALA A 357 5.75 6.12 -7.77
C ALA A 357 6.33 5.79 -6.40
N ARG A 358 7.56 6.23 -6.14
CA ARG A 358 8.13 6.11 -4.79
C ARG A 358 7.55 7.18 -3.88
N ARG A 359 7.17 6.81 -2.67
CA ARG A 359 6.64 7.73 -1.66
C ARG A 359 7.57 8.92 -1.42
N SER A 360 8.88 8.71 -1.35
CA SER A 360 9.82 9.82 -1.16
C SER A 360 9.86 10.78 -2.35
N ALA A 361 9.67 10.28 -3.58
CA ALA A 361 9.60 11.12 -4.77
C ALA A 361 8.34 12.00 -4.76
N ILE A 362 7.20 11.43 -4.34
CA ILE A 362 5.95 12.18 -4.15
C ILE A 362 6.12 13.28 -3.09
N LEU A 363 6.70 12.95 -1.92
CA LEU A 363 6.95 13.95 -0.87
C LEU A 363 7.93 15.04 -1.31
N GLN A 364 8.90 14.73 -2.17
CA GLN A 364 9.81 15.73 -2.74
C GLN A 364 9.10 16.74 -3.65
N LEU A 365 7.90 16.44 -4.16
CA LEU A 365 7.11 17.36 -4.99
C LEU A 365 6.72 18.63 -4.22
N GLU A 366 6.52 18.56 -2.90
CA GLU A 366 6.26 19.75 -2.07
C GLU A 366 7.42 20.74 -2.14
N ASN A 367 8.66 20.25 -2.03
CA ASN A 367 9.85 21.08 -2.13
C ASN A 367 10.03 21.65 -3.54
N LEU A 368 9.73 20.85 -4.58
CA LEU A 368 9.78 21.30 -5.96
C LEU A 368 8.72 22.37 -6.24
N TYR A 369 7.50 22.17 -5.74
CA TYR A 369 6.40 23.11 -5.86
C TYR A 369 6.72 24.43 -5.15
N ALA A 370 7.16 24.37 -3.89
CA ALA A 370 7.52 25.54 -3.10
C ALA A 370 8.64 26.37 -3.76
N LYS A 371 9.63 25.71 -4.36
CA LYS A 371 10.70 26.39 -5.13
C LYS A 371 10.20 27.05 -6.41
N THR A 372 9.17 26.49 -7.05
CA THR A 372 8.69 26.94 -8.35
C THR A 372 7.62 28.02 -8.21
N TYR A 373 6.70 27.87 -7.26
CA TYR A 373 5.49 28.69 -7.12
C TYR A 373 5.28 29.28 -5.72
N GLY A 374 6.05 28.86 -4.72
CA GLY A 374 5.83 29.25 -3.32
C GLY A 374 4.71 28.44 -2.65
N GLN A 375 3.92 29.10 -1.79
CA GLN A 375 2.81 28.44 -1.10
C GLN A 375 1.64 28.18 -2.06
N PRO A 376 1.05 26.98 -2.07
CA PRO A 376 -0.11 26.70 -2.91
C PRO A 376 -1.30 27.57 -2.53
N THR A 377 -2.09 27.93 -3.53
CA THR A 377 -3.42 28.51 -3.36
C THR A 377 -4.43 27.60 -4.03
N SER A 378 -5.71 27.66 -3.63
CA SER A 378 -6.77 26.80 -4.20
C SER A 378 -6.86 26.89 -5.73
N ASN A 379 -6.61 28.09 -6.28
CA ASN A 379 -6.57 28.38 -7.72
C ASN A 379 -5.14 28.56 -8.24
N GLY A 380 -4.15 28.03 -7.51
CA GLY A 380 -2.74 28.15 -7.83
C GLY A 380 -2.34 27.33 -9.05
N PRO A 381 -1.15 27.60 -9.61
CA PRO A 381 -0.61 26.82 -10.70
C PRO A 381 -0.39 25.35 -10.27
N LYS A 382 -0.42 24.44 -11.23
CA LYS A 382 -0.14 23.01 -11.04
C LYS A 382 1.26 22.72 -11.63
N LEU A 383 2.10 21.93 -10.95
CA LEU A 383 3.34 21.45 -11.57
C LEU A 383 2.98 20.52 -12.73
N LEU A 384 3.49 20.83 -13.93
CA LEU A 384 3.15 20.08 -15.14
C LEU A 384 3.74 18.67 -15.11
N TRP A 385 3.03 17.71 -15.70
CA TRP A 385 3.44 16.32 -15.83
C TRP A 385 4.88 16.19 -16.35
N SER A 386 5.21 16.88 -17.44
CA SER A 386 6.55 16.92 -18.01
C SER A 386 7.68 17.33 -17.05
N THR A 387 7.35 18.00 -15.94
CA THR A 387 8.32 18.43 -14.92
C THR A 387 8.59 17.38 -13.85
N TRP A 388 7.60 16.53 -13.52
CA TRP A 388 7.70 15.61 -12.38
C TRP A 388 7.43 14.14 -12.74
N GLY A 389 6.47 13.88 -13.63
CA GLY A 389 5.91 12.56 -13.86
C GLY A 389 6.88 11.57 -14.49
N PRO A 390 7.45 11.85 -15.68
CA PRO A 390 8.25 10.88 -16.43
C PRO A 390 9.44 10.31 -15.66
N GLN A 391 10.07 11.09 -14.77
CA GLN A 391 11.26 10.68 -14.01
C GLN A 391 10.95 9.91 -12.73
N HIS A 392 9.70 9.96 -12.25
CA HIS A 392 9.34 9.47 -10.92
C HIS A 392 8.26 8.38 -10.96
N THR A 393 7.77 8.03 -12.15
CA THR A 393 6.67 7.09 -12.33
C THR A 393 7.02 5.99 -13.34
N THR A 394 6.38 4.83 -13.16
CA THR A 394 6.30 3.78 -14.18
C THR A 394 4.84 3.39 -14.38
N TRP A 395 4.34 3.49 -15.61
CA TRP A 395 2.95 3.22 -15.98
C TRP A 395 2.73 1.79 -16.46
N PHE A 396 1.52 1.29 -16.22
CA PHE A 396 1.11 -0.05 -16.56
C PHE A 396 -0.34 -0.08 -17.07
N GLY A 397 -0.64 -1.10 -17.88
CA GLY A 397 -1.89 -1.19 -18.64
C GLY A 397 -3.03 -1.97 -18.01
N ASP A 398 -2.75 -2.79 -16.99
CA ASP A 398 -3.69 -3.79 -16.45
C ASP A 398 -4.13 -3.40 -15.04
N TRP A 399 -5.39 -3.58 -14.63
CA TRP A 399 -5.89 -3.03 -13.36
C TRP A 399 -5.76 -3.98 -12.14
N GLU A 400 -5.41 -5.25 -12.36
CA GLU A 400 -5.37 -6.30 -11.32
C GLU A 400 -4.00 -6.35 -10.59
N GLN A 401 -3.64 -5.32 -9.83
CA GLN A 401 -2.37 -5.30 -9.10
C GLN A 401 -2.55 -4.94 -7.61
N SER A 402 -1.86 -5.69 -6.74
CA SER A 402 -1.68 -5.36 -5.33
C SER A 402 -0.21 -5.00 -5.04
N ALA A 403 0.04 -4.16 -4.04
CA ALA A 403 1.38 -3.69 -3.70
C ALA A 403 1.62 -3.72 -2.19
N CYS A 404 2.86 -4.06 -1.80
CA CYS A 404 3.34 -3.99 -0.43
C CYS A 404 4.82 -3.61 -0.43
N GLY A 405 5.18 -2.56 0.31
CA GLY A 405 6.55 -2.05 0.36
C GLY A 405 7.08 -1.69 -1.02
N PHE A 406 8.08 -2.44 -1.50
CA PHE A 406 8.73 -2.25 -2.80
C PHE A 406 8.24 -3.23 -3.88
N ARG A 407 7.25 -4.07 -3.55
CA ARG A 407 6.79 -5.15 -4.41
C ARG A 407 5.38 -4.91 -4.88
N THR A 408 5.13 -5.41 -6.08
CA THR A 408 3.77 -5.54 -6.61
C THR A 408 3.56 -6.98 -7.08
N ALA A 409 2.36 -7.50 -6.87
CA ALA A 409 1.96 -8.83 -7.33
C ALA A 409 0.70 -8.72 -8.21
N ARG A 410 0.65 -9.53 -9.26
CA ARG A 410 -0.52 -9.66 -10.13
C ARG A 410 -0.67 -11.07 -10.69
N SER A 411 -1.89 -11.46 -11.03
CA SER A 411 -2.13 -12.62 -11.89
C SER A 411 -1.92 -12.25 -13.36
N ILE A 412 -1.41 -13.17 -14.17
CA ILE A 412 -1.26 -13.01 -15.61
C ILE A 412 -1.87 -14.21 -16.33
N ASN A 413 -2.67 -13.94 -17.36
CA ASN A 413 -3.28 -15.00 -18.16
C ASN A 413 -2.22 -15.67 -19.05
N ILE A 414 -2.39 -16.97 -19.30
CA ILE A 414 -1.58 -17.71 -20.27
C ILE A 414 -1.99 -17.32 -21.70
N THR A 415 -3.27 -17.03 -21.90
CA THR A 415 -3.87 -16.60 -23.16
C THR A 415 -4.42 -15.17 -23.03
N PRO A 416 -4.55 -14.40 -24.13
CA PRO A 416 -5.01 -13.00 -24.06
C PRO A 416 -6.48 -12.82 -23.66
N ASP A 417 -7.22 -13.90 -23.39
CA ASP A 417 -8.64 -13.82 -23.02
C ASP A 417 -8.76 -13.55 -21.51
N HIS A 418 -9.31 -12.39 -21.16
CA HIS A 418 -9.37 -11.89 -19.78
C HIS A 418 -10.44 -12.60 -18.92
N MET A 419 -11.35 -13.35 -19.54
CA MET A 419 -12.55 -13.90 -18.89
C MET A 419 -12.58 -15.43 -18.80
N SER A 420 -11.46 -16.11 -19.07
CA SER A 420 -11.43 -17.57 -19.00
C SER A 420 -11.22 -18.06 -17.56
N ASN A 421 -11.85 -19.19 -17.21
CA ASN A 421 -11.58 -19.96 -15.99
C ASN A 421 -10.21 -20.69 -16.05
N GLU A 422 -9.28 -20.19 -16.85
CA GLU A 422 -7.97 -20.79 -17.03
C GLU A 422 -7.06 -20.49 -15.84
N LEU A 423 -6.12 -21.40 -15.60
CA LEU A 423 -5.08 -21.17 -14.62
C LEU A 423 -4.19 -20.01 -15.08
N ARG A 424 -3.81 -19.15 -14.13
CA ARG A 424 -2.99 -17.95 -14.34
C ARG A 424 -1.60 -18.14 -13.75
N ARG A 425 -0.61 -17.44 -14.28
CA ARG A 425 0.70 -17.32 -13.62
C ARG A 425 0.68 -16.15 -12.64
N LEU A 426 1.58 -16.17 -11.67
CA LEU A 426 1.82 -15.05 -10.78
C LEU A 426 3.01 -14.26 -11.30
N CYS A 427 2.89 -12.93 -11.33
CA CYS A 427 3.96 -12.01 -11.69
C CYS A 427 4.27 -11.09 -10.49
N ILE A 428 5.52 -11.10 -10.05
CA ILE A 428 6.04 -10.21 -9.00
C ILE A 428 6.98 -9.20 -9.65
N ARG A 429 6.81 -7.92 -9.32
CA ARG A 429 7.77 -6.86 -9.65
C ARG A 429 8.37 -6.33 -8.37
N ASP A 430 9.70 -6.33 -8.28
CA ASP A 430 10.45 -5.79 -7.16
C ASP A 430 11.18 -4.51 -7.60
N PHE A 431 10.75 -3.37 -7.05
CA PHE A 431 11.27 -2.03 -7.35
C PHE A 431 12.40 -1.61 -6.39
N ASN A 432 12.93 -2.54 -5.59
CA ASN A 432 14.11 -2.28 -4.78
C ASN A 432 15.30 -1.91 -5.70
N PRO A 433 15.83 -0.67 -5.60
CA PRO A 433 16.89 -0.21 -6.50
C PRO A 433 18.17 -1.05 -6.37
N HIS A 434 18.43 -1.64 -5.21
CA HIS A 434 19.63 -2.44 -4.98
C HIS A 434 19.55 -3.79 -5.70
N THR A 435 18.40 -4.45 -5.63
CA THR A 435 18.12 -5.68 -6.37
C THR A 435 18.13 -5.44 -7.88
N ALA A 436 17.52 -4.34 -8.34
CA ALA A 436 17.49 -3.98 -9.75
C ALA A 436 18.91 -3.70 -10.30
N SER A 437 19.78 -3.04 -9.52
CA SER A 437 21.14 -2.69 -9.96
C SER A 437 22.12 -3.87 -10.05
N ASN A 438 21.90 -4.93 -9.28
CA ASN A 438 22.86 -6.05 -9.14
C ASN A 438 22.52 -7.29 -9.96
N TYR A 439 21.46 -7.25 -10.79
CA TYR A 439 20.99 -8.39 -11.58
C TYR A 439 22.10 -9.07 -12.40
N GLY A 440 23.00 -8.27 -13.00
CA GLY A 440 24.10 -8.79 -13.83
C GLY A 440 25.21 -9.54 -13.09
N VAL A 441 25.26 -9.51 -11.75
CA VAL A 441 26.27 -10.22 -10.94
C VAL A 441 25.74 -11.57 -10.45
N GLU A 442 24.42 -11.73 -10.33
CA GLU A 442 23.78 -12.93 -9.78
C GLU A 442 23.30 -13.93 -10.85
N ASP A 443 23.25 -13.56 -12.13
CA ASP A 443 22.78 -14.42 -13.22
C ASP A 443 23.82 -15.46 -13.69
N THR A 444 24.35 -16.20 -12.72
CA THR A 444 25.09 -17.46 -12.94
C THR A 444 24.19 -18.69 -12.81
N THR A 445 22.92 -18.51 -12.44
CA THR A 445 21.98 -19.61 -12.15
C THR A 445 20.95 -19.89 -13.24
N GLY A 446 20.86 -19.09 -14.31
CA GLY A 446 20.05 -19.42 -15.50
C GLY A 446 18.55 -19.59 -15.22
N TRP A 447 17.97 -18.82 -14.29
CA TRP A 447 16.54 -18.93 -14.00
C TRP A 447 15.73 -18.26 -15.10
N HIS A 448 14.99 -19.06 -15.87
CA HIS A 448 14.35 -18.65 -17.14
C HIS A 448 13.11 -17.74 -16.99
N GLY A 449 12.67 -17.41 -15.77
CA GLY A 449 11.45 -16.66 -15.50
C GLY A 449 11.64 -15.24 -14.96
N SER A 450 12.87 -14.76 -14.79
CA SER A 450 13.13 -13.40 -14.27
C SER A 450 13.78 -12.51 -15.32
N GLN A 451 13.42 -11.23 -15.31
CA GLN A 451 13.98 -10.22 -16.19
C GLN A 451 14.19 -8.92 -15.41
N LEU A 452 15.34 -8.27 -15.64
CA LEU A 452 15.52 -6.89 -15.22
C LEU A 452 14.92 -5.96 -16.27
N VAL A 453 14.00 -5.10 -15.84
CA VAL A 453 13.51 -3.98 -16.62
C VAL A 453 14.24 -2.73 -16.16
N GLN A 454 15.10 -2.18 -17.02
CA GLN A 454 15.76 -0.92 -16.74
C GLN A 454 14.77 0.22 -16.95
N GLY A 455 14.70 1.11 -15.97
CA GLY A 455 13.92 2.32 -16.07
C GLY A 455 14.58 3.27 -17.06
N GLU A 456 13.84 3.68 -18.08
CA GLU A 456 14.29 4.60 -19.11
C GLU A 456 13.27 5.73 -19.28
N LEU A 457 13.74 6.90 -19.68
CA LEU A 457 12.84 7.98 -20.07
C LEU A 457 12.35 7.70 -21.48
N THR A 458 11.09 7.31 -21.60
CA THR A 458 10.47 7.15 -22.91
C THR A 458 10.03 8.50 -23.48
N THR A 459 10.19 8.67 -24.78
CA THR A 459 9.55 9.75 -25.55
C THR A 459 8.30 9.26 -26.28
N GLU A 460 7.95 7.98 -26.12
CA GLU A 460 6.78 7.38 -26.75
C GLU A 460 5.51 7.92 -26.11
N ILE A 461 4.60 8.40 -26.96
CA ILE A 461 3.29 8.89 -26.56
C ILE A 461 2.30 7.76 -26.77
N CYS A 462 1.77 7.22 -25.67
CA CYS A 462 0.75 6.18 -25.72
C CYS A 462 -0.64 6.81 -25.88
N TYR A 463 -1.47 6.27 -26.77
CA TYR A 463 -2.88 6.67 -26.84
C TYR A 463 -3.59 6.36 -25.50
N PRO A 464 -4.45 7.25 -24.96
CA PRO A 464 -4.91 8.55 -25.51
C PRO A 464 -4.21 9.78 -24.90
N PHE A 465 -2.95 9.66 -24.47
CA PHE A 465 -2.19 10.77 -23.88
C PHE A 465 -1.52 11.63 -24.96
N THR A 466 -1.21 12.89 -24.66
CA THR A 466 -0.44 13.80 -25.54
C THR A 466 1.02 13.97 -25.10
N GLU A 467 1.37 13.39 -23.95
CA GLU A 467 2.71 13.45 -23.37
C GLU A 467 3.19 12.02 -23.08
N PRO A 468 4.51 11.77 -23.07
CA PRO A 468 5.04 10.46 -22.71
C PRO A 468 4.64 10.06 -21.29
N LEU A 469 4.27 8.79 -21.13
CA LEU A 469 4.08 8.19 -19.82
C LEU A 469 5.42 7.91 -19.17
N GLY A 470 5.47 7.83 -17.84
CA GLY A 470 6.69 7.50 -17.13
C GLY A 470 7.03 6.01 -17.24
N SER A 471 8.33 5.72 -17.36
CA SER A 471 8.92 4.37 -17.33
C SER A 471 10.25 4.34 -16.58
N ALA A 472 10.48 5.31 -15.68
CA ALA A 472 11.81 5.59 -15.12
C ALA A 472 12.22 4.71 -13.95
N LEU A 473 11.29 3.98 -13.32
CA LEU A 473 11.63 3.10 -12.19
C LEU A 473 12.06 1.73 -12.72
N SER A 474 13.33 1.39 -12.49
CA SER A 474 13.83 0.03 -12.74
C SER A 474 13.22 -0.96 -11.74
N TYR A 475 12.92 -2.16 -12.21
CA TYR A 475 12.42 -3.25 -11.39
C TYR A 475 12.86 -4.60 -11.92
N ARG A 476 12.91 -5.59 -11.03
CA ARG A 476 13.02 -7.00 -11.42
C ARG A 476 11.63 -7.57 -11.55
N GLU A 477 11.31 -8.11 -12.72
CA GLU A 477 10.08 -8.88 -12.95
C GLU A 477 10.40 -10.36 -12.83
N THR A 478 9.54 -11.11 -12.15
CA THR A 478 9.67 -12.57 -11.96
C THR A 478 8.29 -13.16 -12.18
N VAL A 479 8.20 -14.22 -12.99
CA VAL A 479 6.95 -14.90 -13.33
C VAL A 479 7.02 -16.35 -12.85
N SER A 480 5.97 -16.82 -12.19
CA SER A 480 5.91 -18.18 -11.68
C SER A 480 5.89 -19.21 -12.80
N GLU A 481 6.54 -20.35 -12.56
CA GLU A 481 6.36 -21.54 -13.39
C GLU A 481 5.04 -22.25 -13.06
N GLU A 482 4.67 -22.28 -11.78
CA GLU A 482 3.40 -22.82 -11.30
C GLU A 482 2.22 -21.99 -11.82
N LEU A 483 1.13 -22.70 -12.08
CA LEU A 483 -0.15 -22.15 -12.51
C LEU A 483 -1.15 -22.19 -11.35
N PHE A 484 -1.88 -21.09 -11.17
CA PHE A 484 -2.80 -20.90 -10.06
C PHE A 484 -4.22 -20.66 -10.56
N ASP A 485 -5.19 -21.26 -9.89
CA ASP A 485 -6.60 -20.98 -10.11
C ASP A 485 -7.01 -19.76 -9.27
N VAL A 486 -6.83 -18.58 -9.84
CA VAL A 486 -6.94 -17.28 -9.16
C VAL A 486 -7.62 -16.26 -10.07
N THR A 487 -8.43 -15.38 -9.49
CA THR A 487 -9.03 -14.23 -10.17
C THR A 487 -8.45 -12.90 -9.67
N GLU A 488 -8.03 -12.84 -8.41
CA GLU A 488 -7.50 -11.61 -7.78
C GLU A 488 -6.32 -11.96 -6.87
N THR A 489 -5.32 -11.09 -6.81
CA THR A 489 -4.13 -11.29 -5.97
C THR A 489 -3.96 -10.14 -4.99
N LEU A 490 -3.73 -10.46 -3.71
CA LEU A 490 -3.31 -9.51 -2.69
C LEU A 490 -1.90 -9.86 -2.21
N VAL A 491 -1.10 -8.87 -1.86
CA VAL A 491 0.26 -9.07 -1.33
C VAL A 491 0.42 -8.32 -0.01
N ASP A 492 1.06 -8.97 0.96
CA ASP A 492 1.54 -8.35 2.18
C ASP A 492 3.06 -8.59 2.35
N ASP A 493 3.58 -8.35 3.55
CA ASP A 493 5.01 -8.43 3.85
C ASP A 493 5.60 -9.84 3.72
N SER A 494 4.78 -10.88 3.86
CA SER A 494 5.23 -12.27 4.00
C SER A 494 4.44 -13.28 3.18
N ARG A 495 3.36 -12.83 2.53
CA ARG A 495 2.38 -13.68 1.89
C ARG A 495 1.86 -13.09 0.60
N ILE A 496 1.40 -14.00 -0.26
CA ILE A 496 0.54 -13.65 -1.39
C ILE A 496 -0.76 -14.42 -1.22
N LEU A 497 -1.86 -13.68 -1.25
CA LEU A 497 -3.19 -14.25 -1.25
C LEU A 497 -3.69 -14.34 -2.68
N LEU A 498 -4.18 -15.52 -3.03
CA LEU A 498 -4.78 -15.82 -4.31
C LEU A 498 -6.27 -16.06 -4.07
N LEU A 499 -7.08 -15.07 -4.43
CA LEU A 499 -8.52 -15.09 -4.28
C LEU A 499 -9.13 -15.67 -5.55
N LYS A 500 -9.98 -16.69 -5.41
CA LYS A 500 -10.77 -17.23 -6.50
C LYS A 500 -12.23 -16.86 -6.31
N ARG A 501 -12.78 -16.11 -7.26
CA ARG A 501 -14.21 -15.79 -7.34
C ARG A 501 -14.88 -16.61 -8.44
N ASP A 502 -16.18 -16.83 -8.30
CA ASP A 502 -17.02 -17.36 -9.37
C ASP A 502 -17.51 -16.24 -10.31
N ASP A 503 -18.27 -16.61 -11.35
CA ASP A 503 -18.82 -15.68 -12.34
C ASP A 503 -19.82 -14.68 -11.71
N ALA A 504 -20.33 -14.96 -10.50
CA ALA A 504 -21.19 -14.05 -9.75
C ALA A 504 -20.40 -13.13 -8.80
N GLY A 505 -19.06 -13.18 -8.82
CA GLY A 505 -18.17 -12.40 -7.97
C GLY A 505 -18.01 -12.94 -6.54
N SER A 506 -18.66 -14.06 -6.21
CA SER A 506 -18.61 -14.64 -4.87
C SER A 506 -17.27 -15.33 -4.65
N LEU A 507 -16.62 -15.04 -3.51
CA LEU A 507 -15.34 -15.64 -3.15
C LEU A 507 -15.53 -17.12 -2.78
N GLN A 508 -14.83 -17.99 -3.51
CA GLN A 508 -14.91 -19.45 -3.38
C GLN A 508 -13.78 -20.03 -2.51
N LYS A 509 -12.57 -19.49 -2.65
CA LYS A 509 -11.40 -19.91 -1.85
C LYS A 509 -10.35 -18.81 -1.79
N ILE A 510 -9.52 -18.88 -0.76
CA ILE A 510 -8.27 -18.13 -0.65
C ILE A 510 -7.12 -19.14 -0.54
N ASP A 511 -6.22 -19.13 -1.51
CA ASP A 511 -4.93 -19.80 -1.37
C ASP A 511 -3.90 -18.79 -0.82
N ILE A 512 -3.14 -19.18 0.20
CA ILE A 512 -2.17 -18.35 0.91
C ILE A 512 -0.79 -18.92 0.65
N LEU A 513 0.05 -18.19 -0.08
CA LEU A 513 1.45 -18.54 -0.32
C LEU A 513 2.33 -17.84 0.72
N MET A 514 3.08 -18.59 1.53
CA MET A 514 3.97 -18.06 2.57
C MET A 514 5.44 -18.06 2.08
N PHE A 515 6.15 -16.93 2.18
CA PHE A 515 7.52 -16.77 1.64
C PHE A 515 8.63 -16.74 2.70
#